data_AF-A0A3D2J2Y4-F1
#
_entry.id   AF-A0A3D2J2Y4-F1
#
_cell.length_a   1.000
_cell.length_b   1.000
_cell.length_c   1.000
_cell.angle_alpha   90.00
_cell.angle_beta   90.00
_cell.angle_gamma   90.00
#
_symmetry.space_group_name_H-M   'P 1'
#
loop_
_entity.id
_entity.type
_entity.pdbx_description
1 polymer ?
#
loop_
_entity_poly.entity_id
_entity_poly.type
_entity_poly.pdbx_seq_one_letter_code
_entity_poly.pdbx_strand_id
1 'polypeptide(L)'
;MAYYLTIKKNKEYNKLDISSLPEFKKISKFREKTSYSLEEIDYFTSCFSNEIVLKRALLQEGIIEECDVTKDIEIRYKDKDKLSKVRYDLVYKDAAKYFNVDFLRYFVLSKSSDRDFLNKLTSFYRNSYCNNENICRIRYILETRNEHEFTMQETLTSFVFNEVYATDYKTGNCSLKYKSLHDLAMFCFTYEINSIRKEINISSKEKEENRIKMLNSLKTPKPKIRTLKKKNYELEGQMSFDDLEY
;
A
#
# COMPACT_ATOMS: atom_id res chain seq x y z
N MET A 1 -15.87 1.79 9.62
CA MET A 1 -15.30 0.54 10.18
C MET A 1 -13.90 0.84 10.69
N ALA A 2 -13.49 0.23 11.80
CA ALA A 2 -12.13 0.37 12.33
C ALA A 2 -11.22 -0.72 11.73
N TYR A 3 -9.98 -0.31 11.44
CA TYR A 3 -8.90 -1.10 10.89
C TYR A 3 -7.68 -1.00 11.80
N TYR A 4 -6.82 -1.99 11.70
CA TYR A 4 -5.67 -2.19 12.56
C TYR A 4 -4.47 -2.54 11.68
N LEU A 5 -3.37 -1.82 11.87
CA LEU A 5 -2.08 -2.27 11.40
C LEU A 5 -1.58 -3.35 12.35
N THR A 6 -1.27 -4.54 11.85
CA THR A 6 -0.94 -5.68 12.71
C THR A 6 0.32 -6.39 12.27
N ILE A 7 1.02 -6.98 13.23
CA ILE A 7 2.14 -7.88 12.97
C ILE A 7 1.88 -9.20 13.69
N LYS A 8 2.12 -10.32 13.01
CA LYS A 8 1.92 -11.63 13.60
C LYS A 8 3.05 -11.93 14.59
N LYS A 9 2.74 -12.04 15.88
CA LYS A 9 3.66 -12.55 16.91
C LYS A 9 3.12 -13.87 17.43
N ASN A 10 3.86 -14.96 17.24
CA ASN A 10 3.44 -16.32 17.60
C ASN A 10 2.09 -16.69 16.92
N LYS A 11 1.05 -16.94 17.71
CA LYS A 11 -0.31 -17.28 17.25
C LYS A 11 -1.26 -16.08 17.22
N GLU A 12 -0.78 -14.89 17.58
CA GLU A 12 -1.61 -13.69 17.74
C GLU A 12 -1.18 -12.55 16.81
N TYR A 13 -2.09 -11.60 16.60
CA TYR A 13 -1.86 -10.41 15.80
C TYR A 13 -1.78 -9.21 16.71
N ASN A 14 -0.57 -8.70 16.90
CA ASN A 14 -0.32 -7.52 17.72
C ASN A 14 -0.63 -6.28 16.90
N LYS A 15 -1.45 -5.38 17.46
CA LYS A 15 -1.79 -4.10 16.85
C LYS A 15 -0.60 -3.14 17.02
N LEU A 16 -0.17 -2.54 15.93
CA LEU A 16 0.89 -1.53 15.92
C LEU A 16 0.30 -0.16 16.19
N ASP A 17 0.90 0.55 17.14
CA ASP A 17 0.58 1.96 17.39
C ASP A 17 1.52 2.84 16.58
N ILE A 18 1.00 3.41 15.49
CA ILE A 18 1.76 4.31 14.61
C ILE A 18 1.57 5.79 14.97
N SER A 19 0.89 6.08 16.09
CA SER A 19 0.53 7.45 16.45
C SER A 19 1.73 8.33 16.83
N SER A 20 2.89 7.73 17.12
CA SER A 20 4.13 8.46 17.39
C SER A 20 4.90 8.86 16.13
N LEU A 21 4.60 8.25 14.98
CA LEU A 21 5.31 8.55 13.74
C LEU A 21 4.85 9.90 13.16
N PRO A 22 5.79 10.76 12.72
CA PRO A 22 5.46 12.09 12.20
C PRO A 22 4.66 12.03 10.89
N GLU A 23 4.78 10.95 10.12
CA GLU A 23 4.00 10.75 8.89
C GLU A 23 2.52 10.42 9.16
N PHE A 24 2.18 10.01 10.39
CA PHE A 24 0.82 9.60 10.73
C PHE A 24 0.00 10.77 11.29
N LYS A 25 -1.19 10.98 10.74
CA LYS A 25 -2.17 11.92 11.27
C LYS A 25 -3.52 11.22 11.47
N LYS A 26 -3.99 11.21 12.72
CA LYS A 26 -5.33 10.71 13.05
C LYS A 26 -6.41 11.75 12.71
N ILE A 27 -7.38 11.33 11.92
CA ILE A 27 -8.58 12.04 11.48
C ILE A 27 -9.84 11.35 12.07
N SER A 28 -9.79 10.04 12.26
CA SER A 28 -10.89 9.24 12.78
C SER A 28 -11.15 9.47 14.27
N LYS A 29 -12.41 9.40 14.67
CA LYS A 29 -12.86 9.56 16.07
C LYS A 29 -12.82 8.27 16.90
N PHE A 30 -12.02 7.27 16.48
CA PHE A 30 -11.96 6.00 17.19
C PHE A 30 -11.27 6.14 18.56
N ARG A 31 -11.91 5.61 19.60
CA ARG A 31 -11.43 5.69 21.00
C ARG A 31 -10.14 4.91 21.23
N GLU A 32 -10.03 3.72 20.63
CA GLU A 32 -8.82 2.91 20.75
C GLU A 32 -7.67 3.54 19.95
N LYS A 33 -6.51 3.67 20.60
CA LYS A 33 -5.34 4.34 20.01
C LYS A 33 -4.88 3.69 18.70
N THR A 34 -4.91 2.36 18.65
CA THR A 34 -4.53 1.52 17.51
C THR A 34 -5.66 1.25 16.51
N SER A 35 -6.84 1.85 16.70
CA SER A 35 -7.94 1.81 15.74
C SER A 35 -7.84 3.00 14.77
N TYR A 36 -7.84 2.69 13.49
CA TYR A 36 -7.73 3.65 12.39
C TYR A 36 -8.83 3.41 11.35
N SER A 37 -9.06 4.37 10.46
CA SER A 37 -9.76 4.17 9.20
C SER A 37 -8.79 3.61 8.18
N LEU A 38 -9.30 2.95 7.14
CA LEU A 38 -8.45 2.42 6.07
C LEU A 38 -7.69 3.56 5.36
N GLU A 39 -8.37 4.69 5.18
CA GLU A 39 -7.79 5.89 4.56
C GLU A 39 -6.59 6.44 5.33
N GLU A 40 -6.64 6.46 6.65
CA GLU A 40 -5.48 6.89 7.46
C GLU A 40 -4.30 5.93 7.31
N ILE A 41 -4.55 4.63 7.22
CA ILE A 41 -3.48 3.63 7.04
C ILE A 41 -2.88 3.78 5.64
N ASP A 42 -3.70 3.93 4.61
CA ASP A 42 -3.26 4.09 3.22
C ASP A 42 -2.48 5.39 3.04
N TYR A 43 -2.98 6.51 3.59
CA TYR A 43 -2.26 7.79 3.58
C TYR A 43 -0.88 7.67 4.24
N PHE A 44 -0.83 7.10 5.46
CA PHE A 44 0.42 6.89 6.19
C PHE A 44 1.40 5.99 5.43
N THR A 45 0.94 4.84 4.95
CA THR A 45 1.82 3.90 4.24
C THR A 45 2.31 4.46 2.90
N SER A 46 1.52 5.33 2.26
CA SER A 46 1.89 5.97 0.99
C SER A 46 3.04 6.98 1.12
N CYS A 47 3.33 7.46 2.34
CA CYS A 47 4.51 8.28 2.61
C CYS A 47 5.83 7.52 2.43
N PHE A 48 5.79 6.18 2.48
CA PHE A 48 6.97 5.33 2.34
C PHE A 48 7.08 4.78 0.92
N SER A 49 8.31 4.75 0.38
CA SER A 49 8.55 4.22 -0.96
C SER A 49 8.35 2.70 -1.05
N ASN A 50 8.61 1.98 0.03
CA ASN A 50 8.42 0.53 0.11
C ASN A 50 8.43 0.05 1.57
N GLU A 51 8.22 -1.27 1.73
CA GLU A 51 8.20 -1.95 3.02
C GLU A 51 9.46 -1.75 3.85
N ILE A 52 10.64 -1.73 3.23
CA ILE A 52 11.91 -1.63 3.95
C ILE A 52 12.03 -0.27 4.64
N VAL A 53 11.61 0.80 3.97
CA VAL A 53 11.63 2.16 4.53
C VAL A 53 10.62 2.28 5.68
N LEU A 54 9.42 1.72 5.51
CA LEU A 54 8.42 1.66 6.58
C LEU A 54 8.94 0.88 7.80
N LYS A 55 9.48 -0.32 7.59
CA LYS A 55 10.04 -1.18 8.64
C LYS A 55 11.19 -0.51 9.38
N ARG A 56 12.03 0.26 8.69
CA ARG A 56 13.09 1.04 9.31
C ARG A 56 12.54 2.12 10.24
N ALA A 57 11.53 2.87 9.81
CA ALA A 57 10.89 3.90 10.64
C ALA A 57 10.24 3.27 11.89
N LEU A 58 9.49 2.17 11.71
CA LEU A 58 8.87 1.43 12.81
C LEU A 58 9.90 0.89 13.82
N LEU A 59 11.06 0.44 13.35
CA LEU A 59 12.15 -0.04 14.21
C LEU A 59 12.83 1.11 14.97
N GLN A 60 13.04 2.26 14.31
CA GLN A 60 13.67 3.45 14.92
C GLN A 60 12.82 4.04 16.05
N GLU A 61 11.49 4.04 15.90
CA GLU A 61 10.54 4.46 16.92
C GLU A 61 10.23 3.38 17.98
N GLY A 62 10.85 2.19 17.87
CA GLY A 62 10.63 1.08 18.80
C GLY A 62 9.22 0.47 18.75
N ILE A 63 8.49 0.67 17.66
CA ILE A 63 7.14 0.09 17.43
C ILE A 63 7.24 -1.41 17.12
N ILE A 64 8.33 -1.82 16.46
CA ILE A 64 8.66 -3.23 16.21
C ILE A 64 10.08 -3.55 16.70
N GLU A 65 10.35 -4.82 16.98
CA GLU A 65 11.67 -5.29 17.38
C GLU A 65 12.48 -5.82 16.17
N GLU A 66 13.80 -5.97 16.33
CA GLU A 66 14.66 -6.55 15.28
C GLU A 66 14.20 -7.95 14.83
N CYS A 67 13.67 -8.76 15.77
CA CYS A 67 13.15 -10.09 15.48
C CYS A 67 11.87 -10.07 14.62
N ASP A 68 11.18 -8.92 14.55
CA ASP A 68 9.93 -8.73 13.83
C ASP A 68 10.11 -8.16 12.41
N VAL A 69 11.33 -7.74 12.04
CA VAL A 69 11.59 -7.03 10.79
C VAL A 69 11.18 -7.85 9.56
N THR A 70 11.42 -9.16 9.58
CA THR A 70 11.07 -10.07 8.48
C THR A 70 9.62 -10.57 8.52
N LYS A 71 8.84 -10.21 9.55
CA LYS A 71 7.43 -10.64 9.67
C LYS A 71 6.54 -9.69 8.90
N ASP A 72 5.49 -10.22 8.27
CA ASP A 72 4.56 -9.39 7.50
C ASP A 72 3.75 -8.46 8.38
N ILE A 73 3.60 -7.22 7.92
CA ILE A 73 2.64 -6.26 8.47
C ILE A 73 1.39 -6.31 7.60
N GLU A 74 0.25 -6.50 8.23
CA GLU A 74 -1.04 -6.67 7.55
C GLU A 74 -2.07 -5.67 8.07
N ILE A 75 -2.98 -5.28 7.20
CA ILE A 75 -4.17 -4.52 7.60
C ILE A 75 -5.27 -5.51 7.96
N ARG A 76 -5.83 -5.37 9.15
CA ARG A 76 -6.92 -6.22 9.64
C ARG A 76 -8.09 -5.39 10.14
N TYR A 77 -9.29 -5.93 10.08
CA TYR A 77 -10.49 -5.34 10.66
C TYR A 77 -11.20 -6.36 11.55
N LYS A 78 -11.98 -5.86 12.51
CA LYS A 78 -12.77 -6.73 13.38
C LYS A 78 -14.05 -7.14 12.66
N ASP A 79 -14.20 -8.45 12.46
CA ASP A 79 -15.42 -9.08 11.96
C ASP A 79 -15.95 -10.03 13.04
N LYS A 80 -17.05 -9.63 13.68
CA LYS A 80 -17.56 -10.25 14.91
C LYS A 80 -16.45 -10.35 15.96
N ASP A 81 -16.03 -11.56 16.33
CA ASP A 81 -15.00 -11.81 17.35
C ASP A 81 -13.62 -12.15 16.76
N LYS A 82 -13.43 -12.01 15.45
CA LYS A 82 -12.17 -12.35 14.76
C LYS A 82 -11.57 -11.15 14.03
N LEU A 83 -10.24 -11.15 13.91
CA LEU A 83 -9.52 -10.21 13.06
C LEU A 83 -9.38 -10.79 11.66
N SER A 84 -10.15 -10.24 10.72
CA SER A 84 -10.12 -10.61 9.31
C SER A 84 -9.11 -9.72 8.56
N LYS A 85 -8.38 -10.32 7.63
CA LYS A 85 -7.37 -9.62 6.81
C LYS A 85 -8.06 -8.81 5.70
N VAL A 86 -7.59 -7.60 5.44
CA VAL A 86 -7.95 -6.85 4.23
C VAL A 86 -7.32 -7.54 3.02
N ARG A 87 -8.04 -7.63 1.91
CA ARG A 87 -7.63 -8.46 0.77
C ARG A 87 -6.30 -7.98 0.16
N TYR A 88 -6.16 -6.68 0.00
CA TYR A 88 -4.90 -6.03 -0.35
C TYR A 88 -4.30 -5.36 0.89
N ASP A 89 -2.97 -5.46 1.03
CA ASP A 89 -2.25 -4.93 2.18
C ASP A 89 -1.89 -3.44 1.96
N LEU A 90 -0.66 -3.05 2.31
CA LEU A 90 -0.23 -1.68 2.46
C LEU A 90 -0.04 -0.97 1.10
N VAL A 91 -0.40 0.31 1.07
CA VAL A 91 -0.27 1.18 -0.09
C VAL A 91 1.03 1.96 0.01
N TYR A 92 2.04 1.60 -0.77
CA TYR A 92 3.27 2.40 -0.84
C TYR A 92 3.17 3.52 -1.87
N LYS A 93 4.14 4.44 -1.86
CA LYS A 93 4.18 5.64 -2.70
C LYS A 93 3.84 5.40 -4.17
N ASP A 94 4.33 4.32 -4.76
CA ASP A 94 4.11 4.00 -6.19
C ASP A 94 2.65 3.63 -6.52
N ALA A 95 1.91 3.10 -5.53
CA ALA A 95 0.51 2.74 -5.66
C ALA A 95 -0.43 3.94 -5.40
N ALA A 96 0.05 5.01 -4.76
CA ALA A 96 -0.78 6.15 -4.36
C ALA A 96 -1.53 6.82 -5.52
N LYS A 97 -0.93 6.84 -6.73
CA LYS A 97 -1.57 7.39 -7.95
C LYS A 97 -2.90 6.72 -8.28
N TYR A 98 -3.08 5.44 -7.93
CA TYR A 98 -4.31 4.68 -8.18
C TYR A 98 -5.48 5.06 -7.26
N PHE A 99 -5.22 5.81 -6.19
CA PHE A 99 -6.26 6.30 -5.28
C PHE A 99 -6.89 7.61 -5.78
N ASN A 100 -6.32 8.24 -6.82
CA ASN A 100 -7.01 9.27 -7.59
C ASN A 100 -8.04 8.59 -8.52
N VAL A 101 -9.32 8.93 -8.34
CA VAL A 101 -10.43 8.26 -9.04
C VAL A 101 -10.37 8.47 -10.56
N ASP A 102 -9.96 9.65 -11.02
CA ASP A 102 -9.85 9.94 -12.46
C ASP A 102 -8.73 9.13 -13.10
N PHE A 103 -7.58 9.05 -12.42
CA PHE A 103 -6.47 8.20 -12.86
C PHE A 103 -6.88 6.73 -12.87
N LEU A 104 -7.55 6.25 -11.82
CA LEU A 104 -8.02 4.87 -11.73
C LEU A 104 -8.98 4.53 -12.85
N ARG A 105 -9.95 5.41 -13.12
CA ARG A 105 -10.89 5.27 -14.22
C ARG A 105 -10.14 5.21 -15.56
N TYR A 106 -9.25 6.17 -15.81
CA TYR A 106 -8.44 6.18 -17.03
C TYR A 106 -7.66 4.88 -17.21
N PHE A 107 -7.00 4.39 -16.15
CA PHE A 107 -6.26 3.14 -16.17
C PHE A 107 -7.16 1.96 -16.55
N VAL A 108 -8.31 1.79 -15.89
CA VAL A 108 -9.24 0.70 -16.20
C VAL A 108 -9.71 0.76 -17.66
N LEU A 109 -10.06 1.95 -18.15
CA LEU A 109 -10.51 2.15 -19.54
C LEU A 109 -9.41 1.87 -20.56
N SER A 110 -8.16 2.20 -20.25
CA SER A 110 -6.99 1.87 -21.09
C SER A 110 -6.78 0.35 -21.26
N LYS A 111 -7.38 -0.47 -20.39
CA LYS A 111 -7.32 -1.94 -20.43
C LYS A 111 -8.52 -2.58 -21.13
N SER A 112 -9.34 -1.80 -21.84
CA SER A 112 -10.53 -2.29 -22.56
C SER A 112 -10.24 -3.40 -23.57
N SER A 113 -9.04 -3.45 -24.13
CA SER A 113 -8.62 -4.48 -25.10
C SER A 113 -7.71 -5.55 -24.48
N ASP A 114 -7.34 -5.41 -23.21
CA ASP A 114 -6.47 -6.34 -22.50
C ASP A 114 -7.30 -7.51 -21.94
N ARG A 115 -7.38 -8.59 -22.70
CA ARG A 115 -8.17 -9.78 -22.32
C ARG A 115 -7.71 -10.40 -20.99
N ASP A 116 -6.41 -10.35 -20.68
CA ASP A 116 -5.88 -10.90 -19.43
C ASP A 116 -6.32 -10.07 -18.22
N PHE A 117 -6.28 -8.74 -18.36
CA PHE A 117 -6.83 -7.83 -17.35
C PHE A 117 -8.32 -8.09 -17.13
N LEU A 118 -9.11 -8.11 -18.20
CA LEU A 118 -10.56 -8.26 -18.13
C LEU A 118 -10.98 -9.62 -17.54
N ASN A 119 -10.28 -10.71 -17.89
CA ASN A 119 -10.51 -12.02 -17.28
C ASN A 119 -10.21 -12.02 -15.78
N LYS A 120 -9.12 -11.38 -15.34
CA LYS A 120 -8.81 -11.24 -13.91
C LYS A 120 -9.81 -10.35 -13.19
N LEU A 121 -10.26 -9.26 -13.82
CA LEU A 121 -11.25 -8.34 -13.25
C LEU A 121 -12.59 -9.05 -13.04
N THR A 122 -13.07 -9.75 -14.06
CA THR A 122 -14.34 -10.51 -14.01
C THR A 122 -14.29 -11.70 -13.05
N SER A 123 -13.11 -12.26 -12.81
CA SER A 123 -12.90 -13.29 -11.79
C SER A 123 -12.90 -12.68 -10.39
N PHE A 124 -12.17 -11.58 -10.19
CA PHE A 124 -12.04 -10.91 -8.89
C PHE A 124 -13.38 -10.39 -8.37
N TYR A 125 -14.19 -9.81 -9.25
CA TYR A 125 -15.51 -9.23 -8.95
C TYR A 125 -16.67 -10.20 -9.23
N ARG A 126 -16.40 -11.50 -9.31
CA ARG A 126 -17.45 -12.51 -9.44
C ARG A 126 -18.43 -12.38 -8.26
N ASN A 127 -19.73 -12.32 -8.57
CA ASN A 127 -20.80 -12.11 -7.59
C ASN A 127 -20.75 -10.76 -6.86
N SER A 128 -20.09 -9.73 -7.43
CA SER A 128 -20.16 -8.38 -6.88
C SER A 128 -21.60 -7.88 -6.94
N TYR A 129 -22.21 -7.61 -5.78
CA TYR A 129 -23.60 -7.17 -5.70
C TYR A 129 -23.87 -5.90 -6.54
N CYS A 130 -22.95 -4.93 -6.51
CA CYS A 130 -23.12 -3.66 -7.22
C CYS A 130 -22.63 -3.68 -8.69
N ASN A 131 -21.95 -4.74 -9.12
CA ASN A 131 -21.30 -4.81 -10.44
C ASN A 131 -21.62 -6.08 -11.23
N ASN A 132 -22.52 -6.93 -10.74
CA ASN A 132 -22.80 -8.22 -11.39
C ASN A 132 -23.21 -8.07 -12.86
N GLU A 133 -24.03 -7.06 -13.18
CA GLU A 133 -24.45 -6.78 -14.55
C GLU A 133 -23.26 -6.37 -15.43
N ASN A 134 -22.43 -5.43 -14.98
CA ASN A 134 -21.24 -5.01 -15.71
C ASN A 134 -20.28 -6.19 -15.94
N ILE A 135 -20.14 -7.08 -14.96
CA ILE A 135 -19.32 -8.29 -15.07
C ILE A 135 -19.87 -9.26 -16.12
N CYS A 136 -21.20 -9.43 -16.20
CA CYS A 136 -21.84 -10.19 -17.26
C CYS A 136 -21.62 -9.57 -18.65
N ARG A 137 -21.76 -8.24 -18.77
CA ARG A 137 -21.51 -7.50 -20.01
C ARG A 137 -20.07 -7.65 -20.50
N ILE A 138 -19.09 -7.52 -19.60
CA ILE A 138 -17.66 -7.74 -19.94
C ILE A 138 -17.44 -9.16 -20.47
N ARG A 139 -18.00 -10.18 -19.79
CA ARG A 139 -17.89 -11.58 -20.25
C ARG A 139 -18.54 -11.80 -21.61
N TYR A 140 -19.73 -11.26 -21.81
CA TYR A 140 -20.45 -11.32 -23.09
C TYR A 140 -19.59 -10.77 -24.24
N ILE A 141 -19.01 -9.57 -24.07
CA ILE A 141 -18.14 -8.98 -25.10
C ILE A 141 -16.88 -9.83 -25.32
N LEU A 142 -16.26 -10.34 -24.25
CA LEU A 142 -15.06 -11.19 -24.38
C LEU A 142 -15.33 -12.47 -25.17
N GLU A 143 -16.51 -13.08 -24.98
CA GLU A 143 -16.91 -14.35 -25.60
C GLU A 143 -17.42 -14.16 -27.04
N THR A 144 -18.29 -13.17 -27.26
CA THR A 144 -19.00 -12.98 -28.54
C THR A 144 -18.33 -11.97 -29.46
N ARG A 145 -17.48 -11.09 -28.93
CA ARG A 145 -16.94 -9.89 -29.60
C ARG A 145 -18.02 -8.92 -30.10
N ASN A 146 -19.24 -9.01 -29.57
CA ASN A 146 -20.34 -8.13 -29.92
C ASN A 146 -20.39 -6.92 -28.98
N GLU A 147 -20.37 -5.72 -29.56
CA GLU A 147 -20.47 -4.44 -28.85
C GLU A 147 -21.64 -3.57 -29.34
N HIS A 148 -22.66 -4.16 -30.00
CA HIS A 148 -23.79 -3.41 -30.56
C HIS A 148 -24.76 -2.84 -29.52
N GLU A 149 -25.02 -3.56 -28.42
CA GLU A 149 -25.95 -3.12 -27.37
C GLU A 149 -25.28 -2.25 -26.30
N PHE A 150 -24.00 -2.50 -26.06
CA PHE A 150 -23.16 -1.78 -25.12
C PHE A 150 -21.70 -2.02 -25.49
N THR A 151 -20.88 -0.98 -25.34
CA THR A 151 -19.44 -1.08 -25.61
C THR A 151 -18.67 -1.51 -24.37
N MET A 152 -17.44 -2.01 -24.56
CA MET A 152 -16.54 -2.31 -23.45
C MET A 152 -16.20 -1.04 -22.65
N GLN A 153 -16.03 0.10 -23.34
CA GLN A 153 -15.70 1.39 -22.72
C GLN A 153 -16.83 1.90 -21.80
N GLU A 154 -18.08 1.86 -22.26
CA GLU A 154 -19.25 2.24 -21.45
C GLU A 154 -19.42 1.31 -20.27
N THR A 155 -19.27 0.00 -20.49
CA THR A 155 -19.39 -1.02 -19.44
C THR A 155 -18.34 -0.82 -18.35
N LEU A 156 -17.08 -0.57 -18.72
CA LEU A 156 -16.00 -0.31 -17.77
C LEU A 156 -16.17 1.03 -17.04
N THR A 157 -16.70 2.06 -17.72
CA THR A 157 -17.02 3.34 -17.08
C THR A 157 -18.07 3.15 -15.99
N SER A 158 -19.18 2.46 -16.34
CA SER A 158 -20.24 2.09 -15.39
C SER A 158 -19.69 1.25 -14.24
N PHE A 159 -18.82 0.29 -14.54
CA PHE A 159 -18.19 -0.58 -13.55
C PHE A 159 -17.43 0.21 -12.49
N VAL A 160 -16.53 1.11 -12.91
CA VAL A 160 -15.72 1.92 -11.98
C VAL A 160 -16.60 2.81 -11.14
N PHE A 161 -17.60 3.46 -11.75
CA PHE A 161 -18.53 4.33 -11.02
C PHE A 161 -19.29 3.54 -9.94
N ASN A 162 -19.92 2.43 -10.33
CA ASN A 162 -20.69 1.58 -9.42
C ASN A 162 -19.81 0.96 -8.32
N GLU A 163 -18.53 0.69 -8.59
CA GLU A 163 -17.61 0.15 -7.57
C GLU A 163 -17.18 1.22 -6.57
N VAL A 164 -16.80 2.40 -7.05
CA VAL A 164 -16.16 3.44 -6.24
C VAL A 164 -17.19 4.32 -5.51
N TYR A 165 -18.40 4.46 -6.04
CA TYR A 165 -19.40 5.37 -5.50
C TYR A 165 -20.67 4.67 -5.04
N ALA A 166 -21.21 5.13 -3.92
CA ALA A 166 -22.56 4.81 -3.47
C ALA A 166 -23.49 5.99 -3.79
N THR A 167 -24.55 5.70 -4.53
CA THR A 167 -25.59 6.66 -4.91
C THR A 167 -26.78 6.51 -3.98
N ASP A 168 -27.19 7.59 -3.33
CA ASP A 168 -28.46 7.67 -2.63
C ASP A 168 -29.53 8.22 -3.57
N TYR A 169 -30.35 7.33 -4.10
CA TYR A 169 -31.43 7.69 -5.03
C TYR A 169 -32.54 8.55 -4.41
N LYS A 170 -32.63 8.65 -3.08
CA LYS A 170 -33.61 9.51 -2.42
C LYS A 170 -33.16 10.96 -2.38
N THR A 171 -31.87 11.19 -2.17
CA THR A 171 -31.31 12.54 -2.01
C THR A 171 -30.55 13.02 -3.26
N GLY A 172 -30.24 12.13 -4.20
CA GLY A 172 -29.38 12.41 -5.35
C GLY A 172 -27.89 12.52 -4.98
N ASN A 173 -27.53 12.25 -3.72
CA ASN A 173 -26.16 12.38 -3.25
C ASN A 173 -25.30 11.20 -3.65
N CYS A 174 -24.01 11.48 -3.84
CA CYS A 174 -22.98 10.49 -4.15
C CYS A 174 -21.92 10.51 -3.04
N SER A 175 -21.51 9.32 -2.59
CA SER A 175 -20.48 9.17 -1.55
C SER A 175 -19.44 8.14 -1.95
N LEU A 176 -18.20 8.37 -1.55
CA LEU A 176 -17.08 7.49 -1.88
C LEU A 176 -17.11 6.22 -1.01
N LYS A 177 -17.10 5.06 -1.65
CA LYS A 177 -16.87 3.76 -1.00
C LYS A 177 -15.38 3.50 -0.88
N TYR A 178 -14.74 4.11 0.12
CA TYR A 178 -13.27 4.06 0.26
C TYR A 178 -12.68 2.65 0.24
N LYS A 179 -13.31 1.67 0.90
CA LYS A 179 -12.85 0.27 0.86
C LYS A 179 -12.88 -0.31 -0.57
N SER A 180 -13.93 -0.03 -1.34
CA SER A 180 -14.02 -0.48 -2.74
C SER A 180 -13.01 0.24 -3.62
N LEU A 181 -12.77 1.53 -3.37
CA LEU A 181 -11.69 2.28 -4.02
C LEU A 181 -10.34 1.62 -3.76
N HIS A 182 -10.01 1.34 -2.50
CA HIS A 182 -8.78 0.65 -2.10
C HIS A 182 -8.65 -0.71 -2.83
N ASP A 183 -9.70 -1.52 -2.79
CA ASP A 183 -9.68 -2.86 -3.40
C ASP A 183 -9.44 -2.78 -4.93
N LEU A 184 -10.09 -1.85 -5.64
CA LEU A 184 -9.90 -1.66 -7.07
C LEU A 184 -8.53 -1.06 -7.42
N ALA A 185 -8.10 -0.04 -6.67
CA ALA A 185 -6.81 0.60 -6.86
C ALA A 185 -5.66 -0.40 -6.71
N MET A 186 -5.70 -1.21 -5.65
CA MET A 186 -4.69 -2.22 -5.39
C MET A 186 -4.76 -3.40 -6.35
N PHE A 187 -5.96 -3.76 -6.84
CA PHE A 187 -6.10 -4.70 -7.95
C PHE A 187 -5.37 -4.20 -9.21
N CYS A 188 -5.61 -2.95 -9.61
CA CYS A 188 -4.99 -2.33 -10.78
C CYS A 188 -3.47 -2.22 -10.66
N PHE A 189 -2.97 -1.74 -9.52
CA PHE A 189 -1.53 -1.66 -9.24
C PHE A 189 -0.87 -3.03 -9.26
N THR A 190 -1.47 -4.02 -8.60
CA THR A 190 -0.94 -5.39 -8.56
C THR A 190 -0.90 -6.02 -9.95
N TYR A 191 -1.89 -5.71 -10.80
CA TYR A 191 -1.89 -6.14 -12.19
C TYR A 191 -0.70 -5.53 -12.96
N GLU A 192 -0.53 -4.21 -12.93
CA GLU A 192 0.56 -3.50 -13.63
C GLU A 192 1.92 -4.06 -13.22
N ILE A 193 2.18 -4.15 -11.92
CA ILE A 193 3.45 -4.65 -11.39
C ILE A 193 3.71 -6.11 -11.78
N ASN A 194 2.68 -6.96 -11.79
CA ASN A 194 2.85 -8.35 -12.20
C ASN A 194 3.06 -8.50 -13.70
N SER A 195 2.49 -7.63 -14.53
CA SER A 195 2.77 -7.59 -15.96
C SER A 195 4.23 -7.20 -16.23
N ILE A 196 4.73 -6.13 -15.59
CA ILE A 196 6.13 -5.70 -15.68
C ILE A 196 7.08 -6.83 -15.22
N ARG A 197 6.76 -7.53 -14.13
CA ARG A 197 7.59 -8.64 -13.64
C ARG A 197 7.66 -9.81 -14.61
N LYS A 198 6.55 -10.12 -15.29
CA LYS A 198 6.52 -11.15 -16.33
C LYS A 198 7.42 -10.77 -17.49
N GLU A 199 7.46 -9.49 -17.87
CA GLU A 199 8.35 -9.00 -18.93
C GLU A 199 9.84 -9.10 -18.54
N ILE A 200 10.18 -8.85 -17.27
CA ILE A 200 11.56 -8.90 -16.76
C ILE A 200 11.97 -10.33 -16.32
N ASN A 201 11.08 -11.33 -16.44
CA ASN A 201 11.32 -12.75 -16.06
C ASN A 201 11.78 -12.96 -14.60
N ILE A 202 11.36 -12.11 -13.67
CA ILE A 202 11.70 -12.27 -12.25
C ILE A 202 10.80 -13.34 -11.62
N SER A 203 11.40 -14.38 -11.05
CA SER A 203 10.65 -15.44 -10.39
C SER A 203 10.12 -15.00 -9.01
N SER A 204 9.01 -15.60 -8.56
CA SER A 204 8.46 -15.33 -7.23
C SER A 204 9.42 -15.70 -6.09
N LYS A 205 10.27 -16.70 -6.29
CA LYS A 205 11.27 -17.13 -5.29
C LYS A 205 12.37 -16.09 -5.12
N GLU A 206 12.94 -15.65 -6.23
CA GLU A 206 13.98 -14.62 -6.26
C GLU A 206 13.50 -13.31 -5.63
N LYS A 207 12.24 -12.94 -5.86
CA LYS A 207 11.62 -11.77 -5.22
C LYS A 207 11.61 -11.90 -3.70
N GLU A 208 11.19 -13.05 -3.17
CA GLU A 208 11.10 -13.25 -1.72
C GLU A 208 12.48 -13.32 -1.07
N GLU A 209 13.44 -13.97 -1.72
CA GLU A 209 14.84 -14.01 -1.27
C GLU A 209 15.45 -12.61 -1.19
N ASN A 210 15.24 -11.79 -2.22
CA ASN A 210 15.70 -10.40 -2.24
C ASN A 210 15.02 -9.56 -1.16
N ARG A 211 13.71 -9.73 -0.96
CA ARG A 211 12.96 -9.08 0.13
C ARG A 211 13.56 -9.44 1.49
N ILE A 212 13.73 -10.73 1.79
CA ILE A 212 14.27 -11.21 3.07
C ILE A 212 15.71 -10.70 3.27
N LYS A 213 16.54 -10.73 2.24
CA LYS A 213 17.93 -10.22 2.29
C LYS A 213 17.95 -8.73 2.64
N MET A 214 17.12 -7.93 1.98
CA MET A 214 17.01 -6.50 2.26
C MET A 214 16.44 -6.23 3.66
N LEU A 215 15.43 -6.96 4.11
CA LEU A 215 14.87 -6.80 5.45
C LEU A 215 15.89 -7.18 6.54
N ASN A 216 16.64 -8.27 6.35
CA ASN A 216 17.69 -8.68 7.28
C ASN A 216 18.82 -7.65 7.38
N SER A 217 19.06 -6.83 6.35
CA SER A 217 20.05 -5.74 6.44
C SER A 217 19.71 -4.70 7.51
N LEU A 218 18.43 -4.56 7.88
CA LEU A 218 17.97 -3.65 8.94
C LEU A 218 18.26 -4.17 10.35
N LYS A 219 18.55 -5.47 10.51
CA LYS A 219 18.91 -6.09 11.81
C LYS A 219 20.36 -5.81 12.21
N THR A 220 21.11 -5.10 11.38
CA THR A 220 22.51 -4.81 11.70
C THR A 220 22.59 -3.76 12.81
N PRO A 221 23.49 -3.95 13.80
CA PRO A 221 23.59 -3.04 14.93
C PRO A 221 23.99 -1.66 14.40
N LYS A 222 23.40 -0.60 14.99
CA LYS A 222 23.75 0.81 14.75
C LYS A 222 25.24 0.91 14.42
N PRO A 223 25.65 1.56 13.31
CA PRO A 223 27.06 1.82 13.11
C PRO A 223 27.55 2.50 14.38
N LYS A 224 28.52 1.88 15.08
CA LYS A 224 29.27 2.57 16.12
C LYS A 224 29.66 3.89 15.47
N ILE A 225 29.15 5.01 16.00
CA ILE A 225 29.65 6.33 15.64
C ILE A 225 31.15 6.20 15.84
N ARG A 226 31.90 6.06 14.75
CA ARG A 226 33.34 6.20 14.80
C ARG A 226 33.49 7.68 15.12
N THR A 227 33.62 7.99 16.41
CA THR A 227 34.30 9.22 16.81
C THR A 227 35.63 9.15 16.08
N LEU A 228 35.72 9.89 14.97
CA LEU A 228 36.99 10.28 14.40
C LEU A 228 37.72 10.94 15.55
N LYS A 229 38.61 10.20 16.22
CA LYS A 229 39.65 10.82 17.02
C LYS A 229 40.29 11.81 16.06
N LYS A 230 40.08 13.11 16.30
CA LYS A 230 40.89 14.16 15.67
C LYS A 230 42.32 13.70 15.84
N LYS A 231 42.97 13.28 14.76
CA LYS A 231 44.41 13.24 14.74
C LYS A 231 44.81 14.71 14.76
N ASN A 232 45.23 15.20 15.92
CA ASN A 232 46.00 16.43 15.98
C ASN A 232 47.29 16.13 15.20
N TYR A 233 47.30 16.49 13.92
CA TYR A 233 48.54 16.72 13.21
C TYR A 233 48.96 18.13 13.58
N GLU A 234 49.83 18.25 14.58
CA GLU A 234 50.67 19.44 14.69
C GLU A 234 51.64 19.37 13.50
N LEU A 235 51.42 20.25 12.51
CA LEU A 235 52.41 20.53 11.50
C LEU A 235 53.50 21.37 12.18
N GLU A 236 54.71 20.81 12.30
CA GLU A 236 55.89 21.58 12.72
C GLU A 236 55.99 22.87 11.88
N GLY A 237 55.88 24.02 12.57
CA GLY A 237 56.05 25.34 11.95
C GLY A 237 54.83 26.28 11.97
N GLN A 238 53.69 25.90 12.54
CA GLN A 238 52.62 26.87 12.84
C GLN A 238 52.79 27.45 14.24
N MET A 239 53.07 28.76 14.33
CA MET A 239 52.96 29.52 15.58
C MET A 239 51.49 29.59 16.01
N SER A 240 51.24 29.38 17.30
CA SER A 240 49.90 29.51 17.86
C SER A 240 49.57 31.00 18.04
N PHE A 241 48.29 31.36 17.90
CA PHE A 241 47.85 32.75 18.07
C PHE A 241 47.94 33.25 19.53
N ASP A 242 48.36 32.39 20.47
CA ASP A 242 48.62 32.73 21.87
C ASP A 242 50.07 33.22 22.09
N ASP A 243 50.93 33.19 21.05
CA ASP A 243 52.32 33.68 21.10
C ASP A 243 52.45 35.17 20.68
N LEU A 244 51.34 35.89 20.55
CA LEU A 244 51.30 37.32 20.24
C LEU A 244 50.78 38.12 21.45
N GLU A 245 51.57 38.22 22.51
CA GLU A 245 51.43 39.30 23.49
C GLU A 245 52.29 40.50 23.06
N TYR A 246 51.63 41.58 22.61
CA TYR A 246 52.00 42.98 22.87
C TYR A 246 50.77 43.88 22.71
#